data_AF-A0A0X3TLU3-F1
#
_entry.id   AF-A0A0X3TLU3-F1
#
_cell.length_a   1.000
_cell.length_b   1.000
_cell.length_c   1.000
_cell.angle_alpha   90.00
_cell.angle_beta   90.00
_cell.angle_gamma   90.00
#
_symmetry.space_group_name_H-M   'P 1'
#
loop_
_entity.id
_entity.type
_entity.pdbx_description
1 polymer ?
#
loop_
_entity_poly.entity_id
_entity_poly.type
_entity_poly.pdbx_seq_one_letter_code
_entity_poly.pdbx_strand_id
1 'polypeptide(L)'
;MGLLATGFAVSKTLSREETMNWYINTLYWGRSCYRPNDAALVYFGKEIDDLSLGETAYLVGIVIAPSNFDPDRYPDLADERRNVTLDELAKTVFFSEDEIANAVLEDLNFAHPLEKCDRPRER
;
A
#
# COMPACT_ATOMS: atom_id res chain seq x y z
N MET A 1 -16.40 11.25 23.59
CA MET A 1 -16.71 12.19 22.47
C MET A 1 -15.48 13.03 22.09
N GLY A 2 -14.29 12.44 21.90
CA GLY A 2 -13.05 13.19 21.60
C GLY A 2 -12.52 12.99 20.19
N LEU A 3 -12.42 11.73 19.74
CA LEU A 3 -11.92 11.34 18.42
C LEU A 3 -12.85 11.70 17.25
N LEU A 4 -14.18 11.60 17.47
CA LEU A 4 -15.14 11.97 16.43
C LEU A 4 -15.20 13.48 16.18
N ALA A 5 -15.04 14.30 17.23
CA ALA A 5 -15.01 15.75 17.11
C ALA A 5 -13.72 16.24 16.42
N THR A 6 -12.58 15.62 16.73
CA THR A 6 -11.30 15.91 16.05
C THR A 6 -11.31 15.45 14.60
N GLY A 7 -11.80 14.25 14.31
CA GLY A 7 -11.96 13.78 12.92
C GLY A 7 -12.90 14.68 12.10
N PHE A 8 -14.02 15.11 12.68
CA PHE A 8 -14.93 16.05 12.01
C PHE A 8 -14.26 17.42 11.77
N ALA A 9 -13.55 17.96 12.76
CA ALA A 9 -12.82 19.22 12.62
C ALA A 9 -11.77 19.16 11.49
N VAL A 10 -10.97 18.08 11.41
CA VAL A 10 -9.98 17.88 10.35
C VAL A 10 -10.64 17.88 8.97
N SER A 11 -11.77 17.17 8.82
CA SER A 11 -12.51 17.13 7.55
C SER A 11 -13.10 18.48 7.11
N LYS A 12 -13.25 19.44 8.03
CA LYS A 12 -13.72 20.81 7.73
C LYS A 12 -12.59 21.77 7.38
N THR A 13 -11.36 21.46 7.80
CA THR A 13 -10.19 22.33 7.57
C THR A 13 -9.37 21.93 6.35
N LEU A 14 -9.32 20.64 6.02
CA LEU A 14 -8.55 20.12 4.89
C LEU A 14 -9.46 19.80 3.71
N SER A 15 -8.94 19.93 2.50
CA SER A 15 -9.58 19.38 1.31
C SER A 15 -9.64 17.85 1.37
N ARG A 16 -10.47 17.24 0.52
CA ARG A 16 -10.58 15.78 0.43
C ARG A 16 -9.25 15.14 0.07
N GLU A 17 -8.49 15.77 -0.82
CA GLU A 17 -7.17 15.31 -1.26
C GLU A 17 -6.16 15.38 -0.12
N GLU A 18 -6.07 16.50 0.58
CA GLU A 18 -5.18 16.68 1.73
C GLU A 18 -5.51 15.70 2.87
N THR A 19 -6.80 15.47 3.14
CA THR A 19 -7.24 14.51 4.16
C THR A 19 -6.83 13.09 3.80
N MET A 20 -6.98 12.70 2.53
CA MET A 20 -6.59 11.37 2.06
C MET A 20 -5.07 11.21 2.08
N ASN A 21 -4.33 12.22 1.61
CA ASN A 21 -2.87 12.21 1.62
C ASN A 21 -2.34 12.12 3.06
N TRP A 22 -2.89 12.91 3.99
CA TRP A 22 -2.56 12.81 5.40
C TRP A 22 -2.85 11.40 5.95
N TYR A 23 -4.03 10.85 5.65
CA TYR A 23 -4.41 9.52 6.11
C TYR A 23 -3.42 8.43 5.64
N ILE A 24 -3.12 8.39 4.34
CA ILE A 24 -2.22 7.40 3.73
C ILE A 24 -0.81 7.46 4.33
N ASN A 25 -0.30 8.66 4.63
CA ASN A 25 1.01 8.87 5.25
C ASN A 25 1.05 8.60 6.77
N THR A 26 -0.06 8.15 7.37
CA THR A 26 -0.10 7.73 8.79
C THR A 26 -0.25 6.22 8.97
N LEU A 27 -0.59 5.51 7.90
CA LEU A 27 -0.77 4.06 7.92
C LEU A 27 0.57 3.34 8.13
N TYR A 28 0.52 2.18 8.78
CA TYR A 28 1.68 1.30 8.87
C TYR A 28 1.70 0.36 7.67
N TRP A 29 2.77 0.41 6.88
CA TRP A 29 2.94 -0.36 5.64
C TRP A 29 3.81 -1.61 5.82
N GLY A 30 4.15 -1.95 7.07
CA GLY A 30 5.10 -3.02 7.38
C GLY A 30 6.54 -2.54 7.37
N ARG A 31 7.45 -3.37 7.87
CA ARG A 31 8.91 -3.12 7.88
C ARG A 31 9.32 -1.73 8.38
N SER A 32 8.66 -1.24 9.44
CA SER A 32 8.86 0.11 10.01
C SER A 32 8.48 1.29 9.10
N CYS A 33 7.82 1.04 7.96
CA CYS A 33 7.44 2.05 7.00
C CYS A 33 6.07 2.66 7.33
N TYR A 34 5.99 3.99 7.35
CA TYR A 34 4.76 4.76 7.59
C TYR A 34 4.35 5.65 6.42
N ARG A 35 5.18 5.69 5.38
CA ARG A 35 4.93 6.43 4.14
C ARG A 35 4.93 5.45 2.99
N PRO A 36 4.02 5.60 2.02
CA PRO A 36 3.89 4.66 0.92
C PRO A 36 5.15 4.66 0.02
N ASN A 37 5.78 5.81 -0.23
CA ASN A 37 7.02 5.87 -1.02
C ASN A 37 8.17 5.12 -0.34
N ASP A 38 8.29 5.23 0.98
CA ASP A 38 9.34 4.51 1.72
C ASP A 38 9.09 3.00 1.67
N ALA A 39 7.81 2.58 1.71
CA ALA A 39 7.44 1.18 1.52
C ALA A 39 7.74 0.70 0.09
N ALA A 40 7.42 1.48 -0.95
CA ALA A 40 7.73 1.15 -2.34
C ALA A 40 9.24 0.88 -2.54
N LEU A 41 10.08 1.74 -1.97
CA LEU A 41 11.54 1.57 -1.99
C LEU A 41 11.97 0.31 -1.24
N VAL A 42 11.40 0.04 -0.07
CA VAL A 42 11.75 -1.15 0.73
C VAL A 42 11.32 -2.45 0.08
N TYR A 43 10.09 -2.52 -0.47
CA TYR A 43 9.53 -3.75 -1.04
C TYR A 43 10.02 -4.02 -2.46
N PHE A 44 10.25 -2.99 -3.28
CA PHE A 44 10.52 -3.16 -4.71
C PHE A 44 11.75 -2.39 -5.20
N GLY A 45 12.37 -1.54 -4.37
CA GLY A 45 13.50 -0.71 -4.80
C GLY A 45 13.10 0.36 -5.83
N LYS A 46 11.82 0.75 -5.87
CA LYS A 46 11.23 1.65 -6.87
C LYS A 46 10.60 2.86 -6.20
N GLU A 47 10.57 3.98 -6.92
CA GLU A 47 9.70 5.09 -6.57
C GLU A 47 8.23 4.68 -6.77
N ILE A 48 7.33 5.32 -6.03
CA ILE A 48 5.91 4.93 -6.02
C ILE A 48 5.26 5.02 -7.41
N ASP A 49 5.68 6.00 -8.22
CA ASP A 49 5.15 6.24 -9.56
C ASP A 49 5.68 5.24 -10.60
N ASP A 50 6.72 4.47 -10.26
CA ASP A 50 7.34 3.43 -11.11
C ASP A 50 6.82 2.03 -10.79
N LEU A 51 5.92 1.89 -9.80
CA LEU A 51 5.32 0.61 -9.46
C LEU A 51 4.35 0.15 -10.55
N SER A 52 4.37 -1.15 -10.81
CA SER A 52 3.34 -1.77 -11.63
C SER A 52 1.99 -1.80 -10.91
N LEU A 53 0.94 -2.19 -11.64
CA LEU A 53 -0.37 -2.41 -11.05
C LEU A 53 -0.35 -3.55 -10.02
N GLY A 54 0.38 -4.64 -10.28
CA GLY A 54 0.52 -5.76 -9.35
C GLY A 54 1.24 -5.35 -8.06
N GLU A 55 2.36 -4.63 -8.17
CA GLU A 55 3.14 -4.13 -7.04
C GLU A 55 2.34 -3.12 -6.20
N THR A 56 1.60 -2.23 -6.87
CA THR A 56 0.70 -1.27 -6.21
C THR A 56 -0.42 -1.99 -5.47
N ALA A 57 -1.07 -2.97 -6.10
CA ALA A 57 -2.14 -3.76 -5.49
C ALA A 57 -1.65 -4.57 -4.28
N TYR A 58 -0.42 -5.07 -4.32
CA TYR A 58 0.23 -5.67 -3.16
C TYR A 58 0.34 -4.65 -2.01
N LEU A 59 0.99 -3.49 -2.22
CA LEU A 59 1.21 -2.50 -1.16
C LEU A 59 -0.09 -2.01 -0.53
N VAL A 60 -1.11 -1.73 -1.35
CA VAL A 60 -2.43 -1.33 -0.86
C VAL A 60 -3.08 -2.46 -0.04
N GLY A 61 -2.93 -3.70 -0.50
CA GLY A 61 -3.51 -4.88 0.13
C GLY A 61 -2.95 -5.19 1.52
N ILE A 62 -1.66 -4.96 1.75
CA ILE A 62 -1.00 -5.40 2.99
C ILE A 62 -1.30 -4.51 4.19
N VAL A 63 -1.75 -3.26 4.01
CA VAL A 63 -2.01 -2.29 5.09
C VAL A 63 -2.87 -2.88 6.22
N ILE A 64 -3.79 -3.79 5.89
CA ILE A 64 -4.67 -4.43 6.88
C ILE A 64 -3.91 -5.31 7.88
N ALA A 65 -2.84 -5.97 7.46
CA ALA A 65 -2.02 -6.83 8.30
C ALA A 65 -0.61 -7.00 7.69
N PRO A 66 0.26 -5.97 7.73
CA PRO A 66 1.50 -5.98 6.97
C PRO A 66 2.44 -7.15 7.32
N SER A 67 2.46 -7.54 8.59
CA SER A 67 3.28 -8.66 9.07
C SER A 67 2.81 -10.03 8.57
N ASN A 68 1.53 -10.19 8.21
CA ASN A 68 0.95 -11.46 7.74
C ASN A 68 1.22 -11.69 6.25
N PHE A 69 1.48 -10.61 5.51
CA PHE A 69 1.71 -10.63 4.06
C PHE A 69 3.15 -10.24 3.72
N ASP A 70 4.07 -10.38 4.68
CA ASP A 70 5.50 -10.14 4.53
C ASP A 70 6.11 -11.26 3.65
N PRO A 71 6.62 -10.97 2.45
CA PRO A 71 6.98 -12.00 1.47
C PRO A 71 8.28 -12.71 1.82
N ASP A 72 9.11 -12.15 2.71
CA ASP A 72 10.26 -12.88 3.30
C ASP A 72 9.78 -14.06 4.16
N ARG A 73 8.57 -13.99 4.72
CA ARG A 73 8.01 -14.98 5.65
C ARG A 73 6.94 -15.84 5.01
N TYR A 74 6.08 -15.24 4.20
CA TYR A 74 4.88 -15.85 3.63
C TYR A 74 4.69 -15.41 2.17
N PRO A 75 5.58 -15.85 1.24
CA PRO A 75 5.54 -15.43 -0.16
C PRO A 75 4.19 -15.77 -0.82
N ASP A 76 3.64 -16.97 -0.58
CA ASP A 76 2.35 -17.38 -1.15
C ASP A 76 1.21 -16.45 -0.69
N LEU A 77 1.22 -16.01 0.59
CA LEU A 77 0.20 -15.10 1.12
C LEU A 77 0.32 -13.68 0.55
N ALA A 78 1.52 -13.26 0.15
CA ALA A 78 1.73 -11.97 -0.51
C ALA A 78 1.01 -11.94 -1.86
N ASP A 79 1.14 -13.01 -2.64
CA ASP A 79 0.48 -13.14 -3.94
C ASP A 79 -1.03 -13.23 -3.82
N GLU A 80 -1.53 -14.08 -2.92
CA GLU A 80 -2.96 -14.19 -2.63
C GLU A 80 -3.54 -12.83 -2.22
N ARG A 81 -2.84 -12.07 -1.37
CA ARG A 81 -3.30 -10.76 -0.91
C ARG A 81 -3.34 -9.74 -2.03
N ARG A 82 -2.34 -9.72 -2.92
CA ARG A 82 -2.32 -8.88 -4.12
C ARG A 82 -3.49 -9.22 -5.04
N ASN A 83 -3.80 -10.49 -5.25
CA ASN A 83 -4.93 -10.92 -6.08
C ASN A 83 -6.28 -10.48 -5.49
N VAL A 84 -6.46 -10.58 -4.17
CA VAL A 84 -7.67 -10.05 -3.50
C VAL A 84 -7.81 -8.54 -3.73
N THR A 85 -6.72 -7.78 -3.70
CA THR A 85 -6.78 -6.34 -4.02
C THR A 85 -7.15 -6.10 -5.48
N LEU A 86 -6.56 -6.86 -6.42
CA LEU A 86 -6.89 -6.77 -7.84
C LEU A 86 -8.36 -7.11 -8.13
N ASP A 87 -8.94 -8.10 -7.45
CA ASP A 87 -10.35 -8.43 -7.55
C ASP A 87 -11.26 -7.26 -7.11
N GLU A 88 -10.85 -6.49 -6.11
CA GLU A 88 -11.58 -5.27 -5.73
C GLU A 88 -11.40 -4.15 -6.77
N LEU A 89 -10.21 -4.01 -7.35
CA LEU A 89 -9.94 -3.02 -8.40
C LEU A 89 -10.70 -3.33 -9.70
N ALA A 90 -10.88 -4.60 -10.04
CA ALA A 90 -11.65 -5.07 -11.20
C ALA A 90 -13.13 -4.66 -11.15
N LYS A 91 -13.66 -4.40 -9.95
CA LYS A 91 -15.05 -3.92 -9.77
C LYS A 91 -15.18 -2.41 -10.01
N THR A 92 -14.07 -1.71 -10.22
CA THR A 92 -14.04 -0.27 -10.47
C THR A 92 -13.99 0.03 -11.97
N VAL A 93 -14.26 1.27 -12.35
CA VAL A 93 -14.20 1.72 -13.76
C VAL A 93 -12.81 2.19 -14.19
N PHE A 94 -11.81 2.08 -13.32
CA PHE A 94 -10.48 2.66 -13.54
C PHE A 94 -9.52 1.75 -14.31
N PHE A 95 -9.77 0.44 -14.31
CA PHE A 95 -8.90 -0.56 -14.95
C PHE A 95 -9.74 -1.47 -15.85
N SER A 96 -9.19 -1.83 -16.99
CA SER A 96 -9.75 -2.83 -17.89
C SER A 96 -9.54 -4.25 -17.38
N GLU A 97 -10.36 -5.19 -17.87
CA GLU A 97 -10.20 -6.62 -17.54
C GLU A 97 -8.82 -7.15 -17.94
N ASP A 98 -8.26 -6.68 -19.06
CA ASP A 98 -6.94 -7.08 -19.55
C ASP A 98 -5.81 -6.55 -18.63
N GLU A 99 -5.91 -5.31 -18.14
CA GLU A 99 -4.94 -4.76 -17.19
C GLU A 99 -4.92 -5.56 -15.89
N ILE A 100 -6.10 -5.91 -15.36
CA ILE A 100 -6.21 -6.74 -14.16
C ILE A 100 -5.64 -8.13 -14.41
N ALA A 101 -6.00 -8.77 -15.53
CA ALA A 101 -5.52 -10.12 -15.86
C ALA A 101 -3.98 -10.16 -15.98
N ASN A 102 -3.39 -9.13 -16.61
CA ASN A 102 -1.94 -9.01 -16.72
C ASN A 102 -1.28 -8.80 -15.34
N ALA A 103 -1.88 -7.99 -14.46
CA ALA A 103 -1.36 -7.75 -13.11
C ALA A 103 -1.46 -8.99 -12.18
N VAL A 104 -2.44 -9.87 -12.38
CA VAL A 104 -2.55 -11.15 -11.65
C VAL A 104 -1.42 -12.12 -12.06
N LEU A 105 -1.02 -12.10 -13.34
CA LEU A 105 0.05 -12.95 -13.86
C LEU A 105 1.46 -12.39 -13.61
N GLU A 106 1.54 -11.14 -13.15
CA GLU A 106 2.80 -10.48 -12.87
C GLU A 106 3.56 -11.16 -11.72
N ASP A 107 4.86 -11.35 -11.91
CA ASP A 107 5.76 -11.79 -10.84
C ASP A 107 6.17 -10.57 -10.00
N LEU A 108 5.84 -10.62 -8.70
CA LEU A 108 6.17 -9.54 -7.77
C LEU A 108 7.65 -9.65 -7.40
N ASN A 109 8.49 -8.96 -8.16
CA ASN A 109 9.94 -8.95 -8.01
C ASN A 109 10.35 -8.14 -6.76
N PHE A 110 10.13 -8.70 -5.57
CA PHE A 110 10.50 -8.08 -4.31
C PHE A 110 12.01 -7.85 -4.22
N ALA A 111 12.41 -6.73 -3.61
CA ALA A 111 13.81 -6.44 -3.31
C ALA A 111 14.36 -7.49 -2.34
N HIS A 112 15.62 -7.89 -2.52
CA HIS A 112 16.28 -8.83 -1.63
C HIS A 112 17.71 -8.37 -1.27
N PRO A 113 18.05 -8.22 0.03
CA PRO A 113 17.16 -8.38 1.19
C PRO A 113 16.12 -7.27 1.26
N LEU A 114 14.91 -7.59 1.74
CA LEU A 114 13.98 -6.55 2.14
C LEU A 114 14.56 -5.83 3.37
N GLU A 115 14.69 -4.52 3.31
CA GLU A 115 15.21 -3.73 4.44
C GLU A 115 14.07 -3.25 5.35
N LYS A 116 14.39 -2.48 6.39
CA LYS A 116 13.38 -1.75 7.18
C LYS A 116 13.52 -0.26 6.89
N CYS A 117 12.40 0.46 6.90
CA CYS A 117 12.45 1.90 6.88
C CYS A 117 13.14 2.40 8.15
N ASP A 118 14.25 3.11 7.97
CA ASP A 118 15.08 3.66 9.06
C ASP A 118 14.84 5.17 9.29
N ARG A 119 13.91 5.77 8.52
CA ARG A 119 13.57 7.18 8.70
C ARG A 119 12.64 7.35 9.91
N PRO A 120 12.96 8.24 10.87
CA PRO A 120 12.07 8.52 11.98
C PRO A 120 10.75 9.09 11.46
N ARG A 121 9.64 8.74 12.12
CA ARG A 121 8.34 9.37 11.89
C ARG A 121 8.49 10.87 12.21
N GLU A 122 8.60 11.71 11.19
CA GLU A 122 8.43 13.16 11.36
C GLU A 122 7.00 13.38 11.89
N ARG A 123 6.91 14.01 13.07
CA ARG A 123 5.64 14.24 13.78
C ARG A 123 4.92 15.47 13.28
#